data_AF-A0A9E4KAZ0-F1
#
_entry.id   AF-A0A9E4KAZ0-F1
#
_cell.length_a   1.000
_cell.length_b   1.000
_cell.length_c   1.000
_cell.angle_alpha   90.00
_cell.angle_beta   90.00
_cell.angle_gamma   90.00
#
_symmetry.space_group_name_H-M   'P 1'
#
loop_
_entity.id
_entity.type
_entity.pdbx_description
1 polymer ?
#
loop_
_entity_poly.entity_id
_entity_poly.type
_entity_poly.pdbx_seq_one_letter_code
_entity_poly.pdbx_strand_id
1 'polypeptide(L)' 'YWWCACGRSDSQPFCDGSHRGTGIEPLGFKAEKNGEAWLCRCKQTKTPPYCDGSHKQVED' A
#
# COMPACT_ATOMS: atom_id res chain seq x y z
N TYR A 1 -6.84 -2.96 -8.99
CA TYR A 1 -5.68 -2.14 -8.61
C TYR A 1 -4.65 -3.01 -7.92
N TRP A 2 -3.39 -2.58 -7.89
CA TRP A 2 -2.31 -3.28 -7.19
C TRP A 2 -1.67 -2.32 -6.19
N TRP A 3 -1.84 -2.59 -4.89
CA TRP A 3 -1.24 -1.81 -3.82
C TRP A 3 0.21 -2.22 -3.62
N CYS A 4 1.12 -1.24 -3.50
CA CYS A 4 2.51 -1.51 -3.20
C CYS A 4 2.65 -1.96 -1.75
N ALA A 5 2.99 -3.23 -1.53
CA ALA A 5 3.30 -3.76 -0.20
C ALA A 5 4.79 -3.57 0.17
N CYS A 6 5.70 -3.53 -0.81
CA CYS A 6 7.15 -3.52 -0.56
C CYS A 6 7.75 -2.17 -0.12
N GLY A 7 7.00 -1.07 -0.25
CA GLY A 7 7.46 0.29 0.08
C GLY A 7 8.40 0.95 -0.93
N ARG A 8 8.84 0.24 -1.99
CA ARG A 8 9.85 0.74 -2.96
C ARG A 8 9.30 1.40 -4.23
N SER A 9 7.98 1.45 -4.40
CA SER A 9 7.41 2.07 -5.60
C SER A 9 7.57 3.59 -5.59
N ASP A 10 7.90 4.18 -6.73
CA ASP A 10 7.86 5.62 -6.98
C ASP A 10 6.43 6.10 -7.28
N SER A 11 5.53 5.18 -7.66
CA SER A 11 4.10 5.42 -7.92
C SER A 11 3.19 5.18 -6.70
N GLN A 12 3.68 5.42 -5.49
CA GLN A 12 2.89 5.22 -4.26
C GLN A 12 1.51 5.90 -4.37
N PRO A 13 0.42 5.23 -3.93
CA PRO A 13 0.39 3.99 -3.14
C PRO A 13 0.38 2.68 -3.97
N PHE A 14 0.47 2.77 -5.29
CA PHE A 14 0.33 1.63 -6.20
C PHE A 14 1.67 0.99 -6.54
N CYS A 15 1.61 -0.23 -7.08
CA CYS A 15 2.79 -0.96 -7.54
C CYS A 15 3.20 -0.55 -8.97
N ASP A 16 4.48 -0.28 -9.18
CA ASP A 16 5.14 -0.03 -10.48
C ASP A 16 6.07 -1.16 -10.93
N GLY A 17 6.23 -2.20 -10.11
CA GLY A 17 7.17 -3.30 -10.37
C GLY A 17 8.48 -3.24 -9.57
N SER A 18 8.74 -2.18 -8.79
CA SER A 18 9.92 -2.06 -7.92
C SER A 18 9.99 -3.10 -6.78
N HIS A 19 9.00 -3.99 -6.67
CA HIS A 19 8.98 -5.10 -5.73
C HIS A 19 9.87 -6.28 -6.14
N ARG A 20 10.29 -6.36 -7.42
CA ARG A 20 11.13 -7.45 -7.92
C ARG A 20 12.42 -7.60 -7.09
N GLY A 21 12.74 -8.83 -6.71
CA GLY A 21 13.92 -9.15 -5.89
C GLY A 21 13.74 -8.93 -4.38
N THR A 22 12.59 -8.43 -3.91
CA THR A 22 12.32 -8.27 -2.47
C THR A 22 11.68 -9.50 -1.82
N GLY A 23 11.11 -10.41 -2.62
CA GLY A 23 10.25 -11.51 -2.14
C GLY A 23 8.88 -11.04 -1.64
N ILE A 24 8.57 -9.74 -1.75
CA ILE A 24 7.28 -9.15 -1.38
C ILE A 24 6.48 -8.90 -2.65
N GLU A 25 5.28 -9.44 -2.74
CA GLU A 25 4.38 -9.25 -3.87
C GLU A 25 3.36 -8.12 -3.59
N PRO A 26 2.88 -7.39 -4.62
CA PRO A 26 1.84 -6.40 -4.45
C PRO A 26 0.49 -7.04 -4.10
N LEU A 27 -0.34 -6.34 -3.33
CA LEU A 27 -1.70 -6.80 -3.01
C LEU A 27 -2.67 -6.37 -4.12
N GLY A 28 -3.26 -7.34 -4.80
CA GLY A 28 -4.36 -7.11 -5.72
C GLY A 28 -5.65 -6.78 -4.96
N PHE A 29 -6.32 -5.69 -5.33
CA PHE A 29 -7.62 -5.33 -4.75
C PHE A 29 -8.56 -4.67 -5.77
N LYS A 30 -9.85 -4.75 -5.49
CA LYS A 30 -10.92 -4.11 -6.28
C LYS A 30 -11.60 -3.05 -5.40
N ALA A 31 -11.76 -1.85 -5.94
CA ALA A 31 -12.60 -0.85 -5.29
C ALA A 31 -14.07 -1.24 -5.51
N GLU A 32 -14.84 -1.37 -4.43
CA GLU A 32 -16.25 -1.76 -4.50
C GLU A 32 -17.16 -0.60 -4.91
N LYS A 33 -16.73 0.64 -4.62
CA LYS A 33 -17.49 1.87 -4.88
C LYS A 33 -16.57 2.90 -5.51
N ASN A 34 -17.18 3.80 -6.28
CA ASN A 34 -16.51 4.99 -6.80
C ASN A 34 -16.42 6.03 -5.68
N GLY A 35 -15.27 6.71 -5.59
CA GLY A 35 -15.04 7.75 -4.60
C GLY A 35 -13.58 7.80 -4.17
N GLU A 36 -13.31 8.63 -3.17
CA GLU A 36 -12.00 8.75 -2.55
C GLU A 36 -11.75 7.60 -1.57
N ALA A 37 -10.50 7.13 -1.53
CA ALA A 37 -10.05 6.12 -0.58
C ALA A 37 -8.64 6.44 -0.10
N TRP A 38 -8.41 6.30 1.20
CA TRP A 38 -7.09 6.48 1.80
C TRP A 38 -6.36 5.15 1.84
N LEU A 39 -5.31 5.03 1.02
CA LEU A 39 -4.48 3.83 0.97
C LEU A 39 -3.21 4.00 1.81
N CYS A 40 -2.73 2.91 2.40
CA CYS A 40 -1.58 2.94 3.28
C CYS A 40 -0.27 3.19 2.50
N ARG A 41 0.52 4.16 2.95
CA ARG A 41 1.86 4.44 2.42
C ARG A 41 3.00 4.00 3.34
N CYS A 42 2.81 3.96 4.66
CA CYS A 42 3.84 3.54 5.62
C CYS A 42 4.08 2.01 5.66
N LYS A 43 3.15 1.23 5.09
CA LYS A 43 3.17 -0.26 5.05
C LYS A 43 3.00 -0.95 6.40
N GLN A 44 2.62 -0.20 7.44
CA GLN A 44 2.37 -0.70 8.79
C GLN A 44 0.87 -0.90 9.10
N THR A 45 0.00 -0.77 8.10
CA THR A 45 -1.46 -0.97 8.31
C THR A 45 -1.78 -2.42 8.65
N LYS A 46 -2.76 -2.60 9.53
CA LYS A 46 -3.41 -3.88 9.85
C LYS A 46 -4.65 -4.13 8.99
N THR A 47 -5.06 -3.18 8.17
CA THR A 47 -6.22 -3.27 7.26
C THR A 47 -5.84 -2.98 5.80
N PRO A 48 -4.92 -3.74 5.19
CA PRO A 48 -4.47 -3.48 3.83
C PRO A 48 -5.64 -3.63 2.82
N PRO A 49 -5.68 -2.79 1.77
CA PRO A 49 -4.69 -1.77 1.39
C PRO A 49 -4.93 -0.38 2.05
N TYR A 50 -5.91 -0.26 2.95
CA TYR A 50 -6.40 1.01 3.47
C TYR A 50 -5.53 1.57 4.59
N CYS A 51 -5.60 2.89 4.80
CA CYS A 51 -4.99 3.55 5.94
C CYS A 51 -5.90 3.40 7.18
N ASP A 52 -5.34 2.91 8.28
CA ASP A 52 -5.96 2.78 9.61
C ASP A 52 -5.33 3.71 10.65
N GLY A 53 -4.42 4.60 10.22
CA GLY A 53 -3.70 5.48 11.12
C GLY A 53 -2.49 4.85 11.81
N SER A 54 -2.12 3.60 11.54
CA SER A 54 -0.92 2.97 12.13
C SER A 54 0.38 3.78 11.91
N HIS A 55 0.45 4.60 10.86
CA HIS A 55 1.57 5.52 10.63
C HIS A 55 1.82 6.51 11.78
N LYS A 56 0.84 6.76 12.66
CA LYS A 56 1.00 7.66 13.81
C LYS A 56 1.77 7.04 14.96
N GLN A 57 1.99 5.72 14.94
CA GLN A 57 2.66 4.97 16.00
C GLN A 57 4.07 4.50 15.61
N VAL A 58 4.53 4.90 14.44
CA VAL A 58 5.79 4.46 13.86
C VAL A 58 6.58 5.74 13.65
N GLU A 59 7.73 5.86 14.32
CA GLU A 59 8.68 6.96 14.04
C GLU A 59 9.23 6.76 12.62
N ASP A 60 9.37 7.86 11.86
CA ASP A 60 9.81 7.86 10.46
C ASP A 60 11.21 7.24 10.26
#